data_AF-A0A0X3BLA5-F1
#
_entry.id   AF-A0A0X3BLA5-F1
#
_cell.length_a   1.000
_cell.length_b   1.000
_cell.length_c   1.000
_cell.angle_alpha   90.00
_cell.angle_beta   90.00
_cell.angle_gamma   90.00
#
_symmetry.space_group_name_H-M   'P 1'
#
loop_
_entity.id
_entity.type
_entity.pdbx_description
1 polymer ?
#
loop_
_entity_poly.entity_id
_entity_poly.type
_entity_poly.pdbx_seq_one_letter_code
_entity_poly.pdbx_strand_id
1 'polypeptide(L)'
;MNVPVYNIAFAAAAACASGMSNAFATLGKKTNVIVYAGDGGTVDIGIQALSGAFERGTDFLYICYDNEAYGNTGMQRSGATPLGARTTTTPGGKLRPRRTSTASSRRITPPTWRPPAAPTPSTSIRR
;
A
#
# COMPACT_ATOMS: atom_id res chain seq x y z
N MET A 1 -22.56 -1.30 4.76
CA MET A 1 -21.62 -1.02 3.65
C MET A 1 -21.04 -2.35 3.19
N ASN A 2 -21.28 -2.77 1.94
CA ASN A 2 -20.93 -4.11 1.45
C ASN A 2 -19.80 -3.99 0.41
N VAL A 3 -18.55 -4.03 0.87
CA VAL A 3 -17.36 -3.98 0.00
C VAL A 3 -16.81 -5.40 -0.11
N PRO A 4 -16.59 -5.93 -1.33
CA PRO A 4 -16.00 -7.26 -1.48
C PRO A 4 -14.56 -7.26 -0.96
N VAL A 5 -14.26 -8.16 -0.04
CA VAL A 5 -12.91 -8.35 0.52
C VAL A 5 -12.39 -9.70 0.07
N TYR A 6 -11.14 -9.73 -0.40
CA TYR A 6 -10.46 -10.94 -0.80
C TYR A 6 -9.21 -11.13 0.06
N ASN A 7 -9.09 -12.29 0.69
CA ASN A 7 -7.90 -12.67 1.44
C ASN A 7 -6.90 -13.35 0.48
N ILE A 8 -5.65 -12.92 0.55
CA ILE A 8 -4.54 -13.40 -0.27
C ILE A 8 -3.33 -13.64 0.63
N ALA A 9 -2.43 -14.53 0.20
CA ALA A 9 -1.13 -14.65 0.84
C ALA A 9 -0.42 -13.29 0.92
N PHE A 10 0.09 -12.93 2.10
CA PHE A 10 0.67 -11.62 2.41
C PHE A 10 1.85 -11.23 1.48
N ALA A 11 2.58 -12.21 0.93
CA ALA A 11 3.64 -11.99 -0.06
C ALA A 11 3.14 -11.58 -1.45
N ALA A 12 1.89 -11.92 -1.80
CA ALA A 12 1.35 -11.79 -3.15
C ALA A 12 0.32 -10.64 -3.29
N ALA A 13 0.11 -9.83 -2.25
CA ALA A 13 -0.96 -8.84 -2.23
C ALA A 13 -0.91 -7.84 -3.41
N ALA A 14 0.27 -7.28 -3.71
CA ALA A 14 0.47 -6.37 -4.84
C ALA A 14 0.35 -7.07 -6.22
N ALA A 15 0.72 -8.34 -6.32
CA ALA A 15 0.58 -9.12 -7.55
C ALA A 15 -0.90 -9.43 -7.84
N CYS A 16 -1.64 -9.83 -6.80
CA CYS A 16 -3.09 -10.06 -6.89
C CYS A 16 -3.83 -8.78 -7.28
N ALA A 17 -3.49 -7.65 -6.65
CA ALA A 17 -4.05 -6.35 -7.02
C ALA A 17 -3.74 -5.95 -8.47
N SER A 18 -2.55 -6.27 -8.97
CA SER A 18 -2.22 -6.05 -10.39
C SER A 18 -3.11 -6.87 -11.32
N GLY A 19 -3.38 -8.13 -10.99
CA GLY A 19 -4.31 -8.97 -11.74
C GLY A 19 -5.74 -8.44 -11.70
N MET A 20 -6.23 -8.04 -10.52
CA MET A 20 -7.56 -7.46 -10.35
C MET A 20 -7.74 -6.14 -11.11
N SER A 21 -6.77 -5.23 -11.01
CA SER A 21 -6.77 -3.96 -11.73
C SER A 21 -6.89 -4.19 -13.23
N ASN A 22 -6.05 -5.07 -13.79
CA ASN A 22 -6.09 -5.39 -15.22
C ASN A 22 -7.40 -6.06 -15.63
N ALA A 23 -7.92 -6.99 -14.81
CA ALA A 23 -9.19 -7.66 -15.09
C ALA A 23 -10.37 -6.69 -15.06
N PHE A 24 -10.42 -5.73 -14.14
CA PHE A 24 -11.49 -4.74 -14.11
C PHE A 24 -11.37 -3.75 -15.27
N ALA A 25 -10.15 -3.38 -15.66
CA ALA A 25 -9.90 -2.55 -16.83
C ALA A 25 -10.36 -3.23 -18.13
N THR A 26 -10.05 -4.51 -18.33
CA THR A 26 -10.46 -5.25 -19.54
C THR A 26 -11.97 -5.47 -19.61
N LEU A 27 -12.63 -5.62 -18.45
CA LEU A 27 -14.09 -5.70 -18.36
C LEU A 27 -14.79 -4.33 -18.46
N GLY A 28 -14.05 -3.23 -18.59
CA GLY A 28 -14.60 -1.87 -18.64
C GLY A 28 -15.26 -1.41 -17.33
N LYS A 29 -14.96 -2.08 -16.21
CA LYS A 29 -15.51 -1.77 -14.89
C LYS A 29 -14.64 -0.74 -14.18
N LYS A 30 -15.24 0.39 -13.79
CA LYS A 30 -14.58 1.39 -12.93
C LYS A 30 -14.62 0.94 -11.47
N THR A 31 -13.66 0.10 -11.10
CA THR A 31 -13.51 -0.41 -9.73
C THR A 31 -12.18 0.05 -9.15
N ASN A 32 -12.20 0.62 -7.94
CA ASN A 32 -10.98 0.96 -7.22
C ASN A 32 -10.44 -0.28 -6.51
N VAL A 33 -9.20 -0.67 -6.84
CA VAL A 33 -8.51 -1.79 -6.16
C VAL A 33 -7.67 -1.21 -5.03
N ILE A 34 -7.93 -1.70 -3.82
CA ILE A 34 -7.23 -1.25 -2.60
C ILE A 34 -6.58 -2.47 -1.95
N VAL A 35 -5.30 -2.34 -1.61
CA VAL A 35 -4.53 -3.35 -0.86
C VAL A 35 -4.28 -2.83 0.54
N TYR A 36 -4.55 -3.68 1.52
CA TYR A 36 -4.19 -3.45 2.91
C TYR A 36 -3.16 -4.50 3.33
N ALA A 37 -1.95 -4.06 3.67
CA ALA A 37 -0.85 -4.94 4.05
C ALA A 37 -0.16 -4.41 5.32
N GLY A 38 0.35 -5.29 6.16
CA GLY A 38 1.19 -4.91 7.30
C GLY A 38 2.64 -4.63 6.89
N ASP A 39 3.42 -4.02 7.78
CA ASP A 39 4.85 -3.76 7.59
C ASP A 39 5.65 -4.99 7.13
N GLY A 40 5.43 -6.16 7.73
CA GLY A 40 6.10 -7.40 7.34
C GLY A 40 5.67 -7.92 5.96
N GLY A 41 4.42 -7.65 5.58
CA GLY A 41 3.91 -7.93 4.24
C GLY A 41 4.44 -6.97 3.19
N THR A 42 4.85 -5.75 3.57
CA THR A 42 5.29 -4.72 2.63
C THR A 42 6.80 -4.58 2.54
N VAL A 43 7.48 -4.51 3.68
CA VAL A 43 8.91 -4.14 3.80
C VAL A 43 9.82 -5.37 3.78
N ASP A 44 9.30 -6.53 4.17
CA ASP A 44 10.04 -7.78 4.18
C ASP A 44 9.71 -8.64 2.95
N ILE A 45 8.66 -9.47 3.00
CA ILE A 45 8.44 -10.50 1.96
C ILE A 45 7.72 -9.98 0.71
N GLY A 46 6.78 -9.05 0.85
CA GLY A 46 5.97 -8.58 -0.29
C GLY A 46 6.58 -7.40 -1.03
N ILE A 47 7.79 -6.95 -0.66
CA ILE A 47 8.52 -5.90 -1.38
C ILE A 47 8.77 -6.30 -2.84
N GLN A 48 9.01 -7.58 -3.11
CA GLN A 48 9.21 -8.09 -4.48
C GLN A 48 7.95 -7.91 -5.33
N ALA A 49 6.79 -8.27 -4.79
CA ALA A 49 5.51 -8.12 -5.48
C ALA A 49 5.14 -6.64 -5.68
N LEU A 50 5.44 -5.81 -4.68
CA LEU A 50 5.20 -4.36 -4.73
C LEU A 50 6.09 -3.69 -5.78
N SER A 51 7.39 -4.02 -5.79
CA SER A 51 8.34 -3.49 -6.77
C SER A 51 7.91 -3.84 -8.20
N GLY A 52 7.49 -5.08 -8.44
CA GLY A 52 7.00 -5.48 -9.77
C GLY A 52 5.70 -4.78 -10.17
N ALA A 53 4.81 -4.49 -9.21
CA ALA A 53 3.58 -3.75 -9.49
C ALA A 53 3.84 -2.27 -9.79
N PHE A 54 4.81 -1.65 -9.12
CA PHE A 54 5.23 -0.28 -9.41
C PHE A 54 5.95 -0.15 -10.74
N GLU A 55 6.81 -1.10 -11.10
CA GLU A 55 7.47 -1.13 -12.41
C GLU A 55 6.44 -1.20 -13.56
N ARG A 56 5.37 -1.99 -13.38
CA ARG A 56 4.26 -2.05 -14.34
C ARG A 56 3.37 -0.81 -14.35
N GLY A 57 3.52 0.10 -13.39
CA GLY A 57 2.64 1.25 -13.24
C GLY A 57 1.18 0.87 -13.01
N THR A 58 0.93 -0.26 -12.34
CA THR A 58 -0.44 -0.74 -12.06
C THR A 58 -1.24 0.33 -11.30
N ASP A 59 -2.52 0.50 -11.64
CA ASP A 59 -3.43 1.43 -10.99
C ASP A 59 -4.14 0.79 -9.77
N PHE A 60 -3.57 0.99 -8.58
CA PHE A 60 -4.14 0.51 -7.32
C PHE A 60 -3.66 1.37 -6.14
N LEU A 61 -4.45 1.40 -5.06
CA LEU A 61 -4.04 2.02 -3.80
C LEU A 61 -3.42 0.95 -2.89
N TYR A 62 -2.16 1.13 -2.48
CA TYR A 62 -1.49 0.23 -1.54
C TYR A 62 -1.29 0.93 -0.20
N ILE A 63 -1.90 0.36 0.85
CA ILE A 63 -1.82 0.87 2.22
C ILE A 63 -0.95 -0.09 3.03
N CYS A 64 0.18 0.42 3.51
CA CYS A 64 1.03 -0.25 4.49
C CYS A 64 0.61 0.20 5.89
N TYR A 65 0.04 -0.71 6.67
CA TYR A 65 -0.20 -0.53 8.10
C TYR A 65 1.10 -0.87 8.85
N ASP A 66 1.89 0.16 9.14
CA ASP A 66 3.15 0.00 9.89
C ASP A 66 2.88 -0.03 11.39
N ASN A 67 2.86 -1.23 11.94
CA ASN A 67 2.75 -1.50 13.37
C ASN A 67 4.10 -1.93 13.97
N GLU A 68 5.20 -1.76 13.23
CA GLU A 68 6.59 -1.97 13.66
C GLU A 68 6.92 -3.38 14.17
N ALA A 69 6.06 -4.37 13.94
CA ALA A 69 6.23 -5.75 14.35
C ALA A 69 5.26 -6.68 13.61
N TYR A 70 5.62 -7.95 13.46
CA TYR A 70 4.68 -8.99 13.05
C TYR A 70 3.70 -9.28 14.19
N GLY A 71 2.61 -8.52 14.24
CA GLY A 71 1.63 -8.58 15.33
C GLY A 71 0.94 -9.94 15.43
N ASN A 72 0.42 -10.45 14.31
CA ASN A 72 -0.41 -11.66 14.29
C ASN A 72 0.32 -12.94 14.74
N THR A 73 1.65 -12.96 14.67
CA THR A 73 2.45 -14.12 15.08
C THR A 73 2.93 -14.02 16.53
N GLY A 74 2.67 -12.93 17.25
CA GLY A 74 3.14 -12.71 18.62
C GLY A 74 4.22 -11.63 18.75
N MET A 75 4.07 -10.52 18.02
CA MET A 75 4.97 -9.36 18.07
C MET A 75 6.45 -9.75 17.85
N GLN A 76 6.72 -10.41 16.73
CA GLN A 76 8.10 -10.66 16.28
C GLN A 76 8.67 -9.45 15.57
N ARG A 77 10.00 -9.35 15.59
CA ARG A 77 10.74 -8.36 14.82
C ARG A 77 10.36 -8.37 13.33
N SER A 78 10.05 -7.19 12.80
CA SER A 78 9.91 -6.89 11.38
C SER A 78 11.07 -6.04 10.82
N GLY A 79 11.09 -5.83 9.51
CA GLY A 79 11.95 -4.85 8.84
C GLY A 79 11.75 -3.43 9.36
N ALA A 80 10.51 -3.06 9.71
CA ALA A 80 10.12 -1.73 10.18
C ALA A 80 10.39 -1.48 11.67
N THR A 81 10.56 -2.54 12.49
CA THR A 81 10.86 -2.41 13.93
C THR A 81 12.04 -1.45 14.21
N PRO A 82 11.93 -0.51 15.17
CA PRO A 82 13.02 0.40 15.55
C PRO A 82 14.25 -0.33 16.09
N LEU A 83 15.41 0.32 15.98
CA LEU A 83 16.64 -0.15 16.62
C LEU A 83 16.44 -0.20 18.15
N GLY A 84 16.92 -1.25 18.79
CA GLY A 84 16.80 -1.42 20.25
C GLY A 84 15.44 -1.90 20.74
N ALA A 85 14.41 -1.97 19.88
CA ALA A 85 13.10 -2.47 20.30
C ALA A 85 13.15 -3.96 20.69
N ARG A 86 12.57 -4.29 21.85
CA ARG A 86 12.45 -5.66 22.34
C ARG A 86 11.21 -6.29 21.71
N THR A 87 11.39 -7.44 21.07
CA THR A 87 10.32 -8.23 20.46
C THR A 87 10.47 -9.68 20.91
N THR A 88 9.46 -10.53 20.69
CA THR A 88 9.52 -11.94 21.10
C THR A 88 10.70 -12.69 20.49
N THR A 89 11.14 -12.30 19.29
CA THR A 89 12.34 -12.86 18.62
C THR A 89 13.62 -12.05 18.83
N THR A 90 13.54 -10.85 19.42
CA THR A 90 14.70 -10.05 19.84
C THR A 90 14.56 -9.59 21.29
N PRO A 91 14.68 -10.51 22.28
CA PRO A 91 14.56 -10.16 23.70
C PRO A 91 15.70 -9.28 24.20
N GLY A 92 16.85 -9.25 23.50
CA GLY A 92 17.97 -8.32 23.76
C GLY A 92 17.86 -6.97 23.04
N GLY A 93 16.77 -6.72 22.32
CA GLY A 93 16.63 -5.54 21.46
C GLY A 93 17.10 -5.80 20.02
N LYS A 94 16.51 -5.09 19.05
CA LYS A 94 16.91 -5.20 17.64
C LYS A 94 18.30 -4.58 17.44
N LEU A 95 19.26 -5.40 17.01
CA LEU A 95 20.65 -4.98 16.73
C LEU A 95 20.83 -4.29 15.37
N ARG A 96 19.82 -4.34 14.50
CA ARG A 96 19.89 -3.78 13.15
C ARG A 96 18.96 -2.56 13.01
N PRO A 97 19.38 -1.50 12.30
CA PRO A 97 18.51 -0.35 12.03
C PRO A 97 17.21 -0.75 11.31
N ARG A 98 16.20 0.12 11.43
CA ARG A 98 14.97 0.03 10.64
C ARG A 98 15.31 0.04 9.15
N ARG A 99 14.68 -0.85 8.38
CA ARG A 99 14.84 -0.87 6.93
C ARG A 99 13.91 0.18 6.33
N THR A 100 14.47 1.26 5.81
CA THR A 100 13.72 2.29 5.10
C THR A 100 13.44 1.80 3.68
N SER A 101 12.24 1.27 3.45
CA SER A 101 11.71 1.15 2.09
C SER A 101 11.28 2.54 1.64
N THR A 102 12.10 3.18 0.80
CA THR A 102 11.68 4.37 0.07
C THR A 102 10.62 3.91 -0.94
N ALA A 103 9.36 3.82 -0.52
CA ALA A 103 8.26 3.64 -1.44
C ALA A 103 8.22 4.91 -2.28
N SER A 104 8.63 4.83 -3.55
CA SER A 104 8.50 5.94 -4.49
C SER A 104 7.01 6.26 -4.58
N SER A 105 6.55 7.29 -3.87
CA SER A 105 5.17 7.74 -3.92
C SER A 105 4.95 8.41 -5.26
N ARG A 106 4.71 7.61 -6.30
CA ARG A 106 4.23 8.16 -7.56
C ARG A 106 2.77 8.50 -7.32
N ARG A 107 2.45 9.80 -7.28
CA ARG A 107 1.07 10.28 -7.25
C ARG A 107 0.43 9.90 -8.59
N ILE A 108 0.01 8.65 -8.72
CA ILE A 108 -0.87 8.22 -9.80
C ILE A 108 -2.24 8.67 -9.33
N THR A 109 -2.69 9.81 -9.81
CA THR A 109 -4.09 10.23 -9.68
C THR A 109 -4.84 9.42 -10.74
N PRO A 110 -5.60 8.36 -10.39
CA PRO A 110 -6.37 7.65 -11.38
C PRO A 110 -7.39 8.61 -12.01
N PRO A 111 -7.74 8.43 -13.30
CA PRO A 111 -8.71 9.29 -13.99
C PRO A 111 -10.06 9.39 -13.26
N THR A 112 -10.39 8.37 -12.45
CA THR A 112 -11.62 8.25 -11.67
C THR A 112 -11.63 9.04 -10.36
N TRP A 113 -10.47 9.52 -9.89
CA TRP A 113 -10.31 10.17 -8.59
C TRP A 113 -9.97 11.67 -8.71
N ARG A 114 -10.43 12.31 -9.82
CA ARG A 114 -10.45 13.77 -9.89
C ARG A 114 -11.51 14.29 -8.91
N PRO A 115 -11.16 15.18 -7.98
CA PRO A 115 -12.19 15.95 -7.28
C PRO A 115 -13.02 16.73 -8.31
N PRO A 116 -14.32 16.99 -8.08
CA PRO A 116 -15.07 17.90 -8.93
C PRO A 116 -14.29 19.21 -9.03
N ALA A 117 -14.14 19.73 -10.25
CA ALA A 117 -13.40 20.97 -10.49
C ALA A 117 -13.90 22.04 -9.52
N ALA A 118 -12.99 22.65 -8.77
CA ALA A 118 -13.33 23.80 -7.94
C ALA A 118 -14.06 24.83 -8.83
N PRO A 119 -15.17 25.42 -8.37
CA PRO A 119 -15.86 26.43 -9.16
C PRO A 119 -14.86 27.54 -9.47
N THR A 120 -14.63 27.77 -10.76
CA THR A 120 -13.84 28.90 -11.23
C THR A 120 -14.44 30.16 -10.63
N PRO A 121 -13.66 31.01 -9.92
CA PRO A 121 -14.19 32.29 -9.48
C PRO A 121 -14.55 33.08 -10.74
N SER A 122 -15.85 33.33 -10.93
CA SER A 122 -16.33 34.16 -12.02
C SER A 122 -15.84 35.58 -11.77
N THR A 123 -14.74 35.96 -12.41
CA THR A 123 -14.33 37.36 -12.52
C THR A 123 -15.40 38.09 -13.30
N SER A 124 -16.36 38.68 -12.60
CA SER A 124 -17.28 39.68 -13.13
C SER A 124 -17.00 41.01 -12.43
N ILE A 125 -15.87 41.62 -12.79
CA ILE A 125 -15.73 43.07 -12.65
C ILE A 125 -16.42 43.66 -13.88
N ARG A 126 -17.67 44.11 -13.70
CA ARG A 126 -18.31 45.11 -14.56
C ARG A 126 -19.01 46.13 -13.68
N ARG A 127 -18.56 47.38 -13.89
CA ARG A 127 -19.05 48.69 -13.44
C ARG A 127 -18.63 49.11 -12.04
#